data_AF-A0A6H9HI37-F1
#
_entry.id   AF-A0A6H9HI37-F1
#
_cell.length_a   1.000
_cell.length_b   1.000
_cell.length_c   1.000
_cell.angle_alpha   90.00
_cell.angle_beta   90.00
_cell.angle_gamma   90.00
#
_symmetry.space_group_name_H-M   'P 1'
#
loop_
_entity.id
_entity.type
_entity.pdbx_description
1 polymer ?
#
loop_
_entity_poly.entity_id
_entity_poly.type
_entity_poly.pdbx_seq_one_letter_code
_entity_poly.pdbx_strand_id
1 'polypeptide(L)'
;MDNGKIKVGIIGLGPVGMILATKLKEAGCEVALCVRNEVKRNKIKSEGIILENVIESVTHFDKVYPTIEEMADLNLDYLVLALKTYHVKDVLKSVQELDSDKLSIILAQNGIDVEENVTKVFSESKLIRMVVNYAGNMVTPNTVKVTFFIPPNYIGSIHDTRPDESKLIADLLSKVNLETVHVDSFELIKRVWEKTILNSSLSALCGVGRMTMAEAMNDPDTVELIERIISEAVEVAETEKIRYPDDFIRQCMRYLKKGGDHFPSLALDLINGRETEIDYFNGKIVEYGRKHYIRTSLNLSFANMVRAMTNKNIISRVPGAAGDVIRRILDKGIVNKISSPSAYKNVECFLGIDLGSSFSKFTVIDSNGIPLFRYFLPTLSNDKQSFKNVMQTIATNFKIKYSCATGYGRKHFTDTDMVKTEINCGATGVSFNHPGEKNIIDMGGEDIKIIRCDKDNNVVNFYMNDKCAAGTGSFLVEIADRANINILEMNQLASLSTHDKELNSFCTVFAKTEIMNWMFDGMSLEDISRGIYISIANKIAKMRLDPGIPTYMIGGVITHHPYLKNILNDKFNKDIKIIDSPQYVVSFGAAIIAMNTYKRELKRSEKSSEEVDKILSAQD
;
A
#
# COMPACT_ATOMS: atom_id res chain seq x y z
N MET A 1 37.68 23.48 -27.54
CA MET A 1 37.36 22.83 -28.83
C MET A 1 36.25 21.84 -28.53
N ASP A 2 35.02 22.17 -28.93
CA ASP A 2 33.83 21.37 -28.66
C ASP A 2 33.93 20.08 -29.49
N ASN A 3 34.32 18.96 -28.87
CA ASN A 3 34.35 17.66 -29.53
C ASN A 3 32.89 17.35 -29.90
N GLY A 4 32.54 17.35 -31.19
CA GLY A 4 31.18 17.21 -31.75
C GLY A 4 30.43 15.92 -31.37
N LYS A 5 30.23 15.68 -30.09
CA LYS A 5 29.42 14.62 -29.50
C LYS A 5 27.97 15.06 -29.50
N ILE A 6 27.09 14.10 -29.77
CA ILE A 6 25.63 14.29 -29.73
C ILE A 6 25.22 14.59 -28.28
N LYS A 7 24.54 15.70 -28.07
CA LYS A 7 24.08 16.19 -26.77
C LYS A 7 22.63 15.77 -26.55
N VAL A 8 22.38 14.96 -25.52
CA VAL A 8 21.06 14.41 -25.23
C VAL A 8 20.59 14.81 -23.84
N GLY A 9 19.43 15.45 -23.76
CA GLY A 9 18.72 15.70 -22.51
C GLY A 9 17.75 14.57 -22.18
N ILE A 10 17.57 14.24 -20.90
CA ILE A 10 16.61 13.22 -20.48
C ILE A 10 15.75 13.76 -19.33
N ILE A 11 14.43 13.71 -19.54
CA ILE A 11 13.42 14.09 -18.56
C ILE A 11 12.59 12.84 -18.24
N GLY A 12 12.52 12.53 -16.94
CA GLY A 12 11.79 11.35 -16.45
C GLY A 12 12.71 10.15 -16.23
N LEU A 13 13.47 10.18 -15.13
CA LEU A 13 14.33 9.07 -14.74
C LEU A 13 13.57 7.97 -13.98
N GLY A 14 12.52 7.45 -14.58
CA GLY A 14 12.00 6.12 -14.22
C GLY A 14 12.89 5.01 -14.79
N PRO A 15 12.47 3.73 -14.73
CA PRO A 15 13.20 2.62 -15.32
C PRO A 15 13.59 2.85 -16.79
N VAL A 16 12.64 3.33 -17.62
CA VAL A 16 12.88 3.61 -19.05
C VAL A 16 13.92 4.70 -19.25
N GLY A 17 13.73 5.87 -18.63
CA GLY A 17 14.66 6.99 -18.77
C GLY A 17 16.06 6.68 -18.26
N MET A 18 16.20 5.87 -17.20
CA MET A 18 17.49 5.45 -16.67
C MET A 18 18.23 4.48 -17.59
N ILE A 19 17.52 3.50 -18.17
CA ILE A 19 18.13 2.59 -19.16
C ILE A 19 18.57 3.36 -20.41
N LEU A 20 17.73 4.26 -20.93
CA LEU A 20 18.10 5.12 -22.07
C LEU A 20 19.27 6.04 -21.74
N ALA A 21 19.30 6.65 -20.55
CA ALA A 21 20.40 7.50 -20.12
C ALA A 21 21.74 6.77 -20.12
N THR A 22 21.77 5.59 -19.50
CA THR A 22 22.95 4.73 -19.47
C THR A 22 23.38 4.34 -20.88
N LYS A 23 22.45 3.86 -21.71
CA LYS A 23 22.77 3.36 -23.06
C LYS A 23 23.21 4.46 -24.01
N LEU A 24 22.60 5.63 -23.98
CA LEU A 24 23.06 6.78 -24.79
C LEU A 24 24.45 7.26 -24.37
N LYS A 25 24.74 7.27 -23.06
CA LYS A 25 26.07 7.61 -22.54
C LYS A 25 27.13 6.58 -22.95
N GLU A 26 26.82 5.28 -22.85
CA GLU A 26 27.66 4.19 -23.35
C GLU A 26 27.92 4.30 -24.86
N ALA A 27 26.93 4.77 -25.63
CA ALA A 27 27.06 4.99 -27.07
C ALA A 27 27.91 6.22 -27.44
N GLY A 28 28.45 6.92 -26.44
CA GLY A 28 29.34 8.06 -26.62
C GLY A 28 28.65 9.43 -26.62
N CYS A 29 27.34 9.49 -26.36
CA CYS A 29 26.60 10.75 -26.29
C CYS A 29 26.97 11.53 -25.01
N GLU A 30 26.88 12.85 -25.09
CA GLU A 30 26.92 13.72 -23.94
C GLU A 30 25.51 13.82 -23.33
N VAL A 31 25.28 13.11 -22.23
CA VAL A 31 23.95 12.99 -21.62
C VAL A 31 23.79 13.93 -20.42
N ALA A 32 22.73 14.73 -20.44
CA ALA A 32 22.30 15.60 -19.37
C ALA A 32 20.95 15.15 -18.78
N LEU A 33 20.86 15.12 -17.46
CA LEU A 33 19.72 14.55 -16.74
C LEU A 33 18.97 15.64 -15.96
N CYS A 34 17.64 15.70 -16.09
CA CYS A 34 16.79 16.52 -15.24
C CYS A 34 16.16 15.67 -14.12
N VAL A 35 16.55 15.94 -12.87
CA VAL A 35 16.16 15.18 -11.68
C VAL A 35 15.67 16.12 -10.58
N ARG A 36 14.34 16.31 -10.49
CA ARG A 36 13.71 17.17 -9.48
C ARG A 36 13.96 16.70 -8.05
N ASN A 37 13.87 15.39 -7.80
CA ASN A 37 14.04 14.82 -6.46
C ASN A 37 15.51 14.88 -6.00
N GLU A 38 15.76 15.58 -4.91
CA GLU A 38 17.11 15.81 -4.38
C GLU A 38 17.84 14.54 -3.97
N VAL A 39 17.17 13.64 -3.24
CA VAL A 39 17.76 12.36 -2.80
C VAL A 39 18.23 11.54 -4.00
N LYS A 40 17.38 11.43 -5.03
CA LYS A 40 17.70 10.73 -6.27
C LYS A 40 18.86 11.40 -7.00
N ARG A 41 18.84 12.72 -7.11
CA ARG A 41 19.89 13.51 -7.76
C ARG A 41 21.24 13.32 -7.08
N ASN A 42 21.29 13.39 -5.75
CA ASN A 42 22.52 13.21 -4.97
C ASN A 42 23.09 11.80 -5.15
N LYS A 43 22.23 10.77 -5.11
CA LYS A 43 22.64 9.39 -5.37
C LYS A 43 23.17 9.18 -6.78
N ILE A 44 22.53 9.73 -7.81
CA ILE A 44 23.03 9.65 -9.19
C ILE A 44 24.38 10.36 -9.33
N LYS A 45 24.57 11.52 -8.66
CA LYS A 45 25.86 12.24 -8.67
C LYS A 45 26.98 11.46 -7.96
N SER A 46 26.67 10.77 -6.87
CA SER A 46 27.69 10.06 -6.06
C SER A 46 27.99 8.65 -6.54
N GLU A 47 26.97 7.90 -6.99
CA GLU A 47 27.05 6.47 -7.30
C GLU A 47 26.80 6.16 -8.79
N GLY A 48 26.33 7.14 -9.57
CA GLY A 48 25.84 6.91 -10.94
C GLY A 48 24.46 6.24 -10.99
N ILE A 49 24.02 5.93 -12.21
CA ILE A 49 22.87 5.05 -12.46
C ILE A 49 23.38 3.61 -12.52
N ILE A 50 22.71 2.73 -11.78
CA ILE A 50 23.03 1.30 -11.69
C ILE A 50 21.91 0.51 -12.37
N LEU A 51 22.26 -0.27 -13.38
CA LEU A 51 21.38 -1.26 -14.00
C LEU A 51 21.85 -2.65 -13.57
N GLU A 52 20.90 -3.51 -13.19
CA GLU A 52 21.16 -4.88 -12.72
C GLU A 52 20.26 -5.89 -13.46
N ASN A 53 20.64 -7.17 -13.43
CA ASN A 53 19.91 -8.31 -13.99
C ASN A 53 20.05 -8.44 -15.53
N VAL A 54 19.01 -8.16 -16.33
CA VAL A 54 19.07 -8.44 -17.78
C VAL A 54 20.03 -7.51 -18.52
N ILE A 55 20.16 -6.27 -18.06
CA ILE A 55 21.14 -5.31 -18.55
C ILE A 55 21.91 -4.82 -17.34
N GLU A 56 23.22 -5.06 -17.31
CA GLU A 56 24.10 -4.69 -16.21
C GLU A 56 25.02 -3.55 -16.63
N SER A 57 25.02 -2.46 -15.85
CA SER A 57 25.90 -1.31 -16.09
C SER A 57 25.93 -0.39 -14.88
N VAL A 58 27.07 0.28 -14.68
CA VAL A 58 27.20 1.41 -13.75
C VAL A 58 27.71 2.60 -14.54
N THR A 59 26.89 3.64 -14.66
CA THR A 59 27.21 4.79 -15.50
C THR A 59 27.12 6.10 -14.71
N HIS A 60 28.18 6.89 -14.76
CA HIS A 60 28.28 8.18 -14.08
C HIS A 60 27.92 9.34 -15.03
N PHE A 61 27.32 10.38 -14.45
CA PHE A 61 26.83 11.54 -15.18
C PHE A 61 27.33 12.83 -14.53
N ASP A 62 28.06 13.64 -15.30
CA ASP A 62 28.58 14.94 -14.85
C ASP A 62 27.49 16.03 -14.86
N LYS A 63 26.50 15.89 -15.76
CA LYS A 63 25.45 16.86 -16.05
C LYS A 63 24.12 16.42 -15.45
N VAL A 64 23.90 16.73 -14.18
CA VAL A 64 22.65 16.38 -13.46
C VAL A 64 22.04 17.63 -12.82
N TYR A 65 20.92 18.08 -13.38
CA TYR A 65 20.25 19.33 -13.08
C TYR A 65 18.96 19.11 -12.28
N PRO A 66 18.57 20.02 -11.36
CA PRO A 66 17.32 19.96 -10.63
C PRO A 66 16.11 20.38 -11.47
N THR A 67 16.31 21.21 -12.50
CA THR A 67 15.28 21.81 -13.34
C THR A 67 15.60 21.64 -14.83
N ILE A 68 14.61 21.88 -15.69
CA ILE A 68 14.74 21.73 -17.15
C ILE A 68 15.45 22.96 -17.73
N GLU A 69 15.16 24.12 -17.18
CA GLU A 69 15.67 25.43 -17.57
C GLU A 69 17.20 25.50 -17.46
N GLU A 70 17.79 24.84 -16.47
CA GLU A 70 19.24 24.72 -16.31
C GLU A 70 19.93 23.92 -17.45
N MET A 71 19.16 23.25 -18.30
CA MET A 71 19.67 22.57 -19.50
C MET A 71 19.69 23.45 -20.74
N ALA A 72 19.17 24.68 -20.70
CA ALA A 72 19.05 25.58 -21.85
C ALA A 72 20.39 25.87 -22.53
N ASP A 73 21.44 26.11 -21.75
CA ASP A 73 22.77 26.45 -22.25
C ASP A 73 23.51 25.26 -22.92
N LEU A 74 22.95 24.06 -22.86
CA LEU A 74 23.57 22.87 -23.42
C LEU A 74 23.44 22.78 -24.94
N ASN A 75 22.50 23.52 -25.55
CA ASN A 75 22.17 23.44 -26.97
C ASN A 75 22.01 21.97 -27.40
N LEU A 76 20.94 21.31 -26.92
CA LEU A 76 20.71 19.87 -27.07
C LEU A 76 20.35 19.49 -28.52
N ASP A 77 20.84 18.34 -28.99
CA ASP A 77 20.42 17.75 -30.26
C ASP A 77 19.13 16.95 -30.08
N TYR A 78 19.02 16.22 -28.96
CA TYR A 78 17.86 15.40 -28.64
C TYR A 78 17.39 15.63 -27.20
N LEU A 79 16.07 15.58 -27.01
CA LEU A 79 15.44 15.54 -25.68
C LEU A 79 14.54 14.33 -25.56
N VAL A 80 14.88 13.41 -24.66
CA VAL A 80 14.07 12.22 -24.37
C VAL A 80 13.05 12.55 -23.28
N LEU A 81 11.78 12.41 -23.62
CA LEU A 81 10.67 12.44 -22.67
C LEU A 81 10.30 11.00 -22.28
N ALA A 82 10.73 10.59 -21.08
CA ALA A 82 10.47 9.28 -20.49
C ALA A 82 9.62 9.37 -19.21
N LEU A 83 8.90 10.49 -19.04
CA LEU A 83 7.87 10.66 -18.01
C LEU A 83 6.66 9.77 -18.33
N LYS A 84 5.86 9.45 -17.30
CA LYS A 84 4.51 8.93 -17.49
C LYS A 84 3.68 9.93 -18.29
N THR A 85 2.80 9.44 -19.16
CA THR A 85 2.12 10.30 -20.16
C THR A 85 1.34 11.46 -19.53
N TYR A 86 0.71 11.25 -18.37
CA TYR A 86 -0.03 12.30 -17.65
C TYR A 86 0.85 13.44 -17.10
N HIS A 87 2.14 13.21 -16.86
CA HIS A 87 3.08 14.25 -16.40
C HIS A 87 3.69 15.09 -17.52
N VAL A 88 3.51 14.70 -18.79
CA VAL A 88 4.12 15.42 -19.92
C VAL A 88 3.59 16.85 -20.00
N LYS A 89 2.28 17.05 -19.80
CA LYS A 89 1.64 18.38 -19.83
C LYS A 89 2.28 19.36 -18.83
N ASP A 90 2.68 18.88 -17.67
CA ASP A 90 3.28 19.70 -16.60
C ASP A 90 4.66 20.24 -16.94
N VAL A 91 5.35 19.62 -17.91
CA VAL A 91 6.72 20.01 -18.31
C VAL A 91 6.78 20.69 -19.66
N LEU A 92 5.71 20.67 -20.45
CA LEU A 92 5.72 21.18 -21.84
C LEU A 92 6.20 22.63 -21.94
N LYS A 93 5.80 23.50 -21.01
CA LYS A 93 6.20 24.90 -21.02
C LYS A 93 7.73 25.04 -20.85
N SER A 94 8.30 24.40 -19.84
CA SER A 94 9.75 24.41 -19.61
C SER A 94 10.52 23.74 -20.75
N VAL A 95 9.94 22.69 -21.36
CA VAL A 95 10.55 22.02 -22.52
C VAL A 95 10.55 22.92 -23.74
N GLN A 96 9.50 23.72 -23.97
CA GLN A 96 9.42 24.70 -25.06
C GLN A 96 10.54 25.73 -25.01
N GLU A 97 10.98 26.12 -23.82
CA GLU A 97 12.08 27.08 -23.63
C GLU A 97 13.43 26.53 -24.11
N LEU A 98 13.54 25.20 -24.28
CA LEU A 98 14.72 24.55 -24.87
C LEU A 98 14.67 24.49 -26.40
N ASP A 99 13.56 24.92 -27.04
CA ASP A 99 13.38 24.73 -28.47
C ASP A 99 14.45 25.46 -29.29
N SER A 100 14.98 24.76 -30.27
CA SER A 100 15.93 25.27 -31.24
C SER A 100 15.70 24.56 -32.57
N ASP A 101 16.22 25.10 -33.67
CA ASP A 101 16.03 24.50 -34.99
C ASP A 101 16.57 23.07 -35.09
N LYS A 102 17.64 22.77 -34.34
CA LYS A 102 18.25 21.44 -34.34
C LYS A 102 17.55 20.44 -33.41
N LEU A 103 16.88 20.88 -32.35
CA LEU A 103 16.37 20.00 -31.30
C LEU A 103 15.28 19.06 -31.83
N SER A 104 15.43 17.76 -31.56
CA SER A 104 14.39 16.74 -31.75
C SER A 104 13.92 16.14 -30.44
N ILE A 105 12.62 15.86 -30.33
CA ILE A 105 11.98 15.32 -29.13
C ILE A 105 11.70 13.83 -29.33
N ILE A 106 12.28 12.99 -28.47
CA ILE A 106 12.07 11.53 -28.47
C ILE A 106 11.04 11.16 -27.41
N LEU A 107 9.90 10.62 -27.85
CA LEU A 107 8.80 10.17 -27.01
C LEU A 107 8.91 8.67 -26.73
N ALA A 108 9.27 8.31 -25.49
CA ALA A 108 9.49 6.92 -25.07
C ALA A 108 8.34 6.34 -24.22
N GLN A 109 7.20 7.04 -24.16
CA GLN A 109 6.02 6.62 -23.39
C GLN A 109 5.32 5.41 -24.00
N ASN A 110 4.42 4.77 -23.25
CA ASN A 110 3.53 3.75 -23.80
C ASN A 110 2.18 4.38 -24.16
N GLY A 111 1.45 3.73 -25.08
CA GLY A 111 0.09 4.11 -25.44
C GLY A 111 0.00 4.83 -26.77
N ILE A 112 -1.24 5.05 -27.17
CA ILE A 112 -1.66 5.69 -28.42
C ILE A 112 -1.78 7.22 -28.21
N ASP A 113 -1.42 7.99 -29.24
CA ASP A 113 -1.55 9.45 -29.32
C ASP A 113 -0.84 10.23 -28.19
N VAL A 114 0.28 9.70 -27.69
CA VAL A 114 1.07 10.37 -26.65
C VAL A 114 1.66 11.70 -27.13
N GLU A 115 1.83 11.83 -28.44
CA GLU A 115 2.34 12.99 -29.17
C GLU A 115 1.35 14.17 -29.21
N GLU A 116 0.04 13.96 -29.09
CA GLU A 116 -0.99 15.02 -29.23
C GLU A 116 -0.77 16.21 -28.29
N ASN A 117 -0.21 15.96 -27.11
CA ASN A 117 0.07 17.04 -26.16
C ASN A 117 1.34 17.81 -26.52
N VAL A 118 2.31 17.14 -27.15
CA VAL A 118 3.59 17.71 -27.55
C VAL A 118 3.45 18.51 -28.85
N THR A 119 2.62 18.05 -29.79
CA THR A 119 2.34 18.74 -31.07
C THR A 119 1.65 20.10 -30.90
N LYS A 120 1.04 20.35 -29.74
CA LYS A 120 0.49 21.68 -29.38
C LYS A 120 1.56 22.75 -29.19
N VAL A 121 2.82 22.33 -29.02
CA VAL A 121 3.93 23.18 -28.60
C VAL A 121 5.12 23.05 -29.56
N PHE A 122 5.37 21.86 -30.09
CA PHE A 122 6.42 21.56 -31.05
C PHE A 122 5.82 21.17 -32.40
N SER A 123 6.53 21.53 -33.48
CA SER A 123 6.19 21.00 -34.81
C SER A 123 6.32 19.49 -34.82
N GLU A 124 5.35 18.82 -35.44
CA GLU A 124 5.39 17.39 -35.76
C GLU A 124 6.70 16.96 -36.44
N SER A 125 7.35 17.87 -37.18
CA SER A 125 8.63 17.59 -37.84
C SER A 125 9.82 17.37 -36.89
N LYS A 126 9.69 17.74 -35.61
CA LYS A 126 10.72 17.55 -34.58
C LYS A 126 10.48 16.31 -33.73
N LEU A 127 9.40 15.56 -33.96
CA LEU A 127 8.98 14.47 -33.08
C LEU A 127 9.44 13.11 -33.60
N ILE A 128 10.12 12.39 -32.72
CA ILE A 128 10.55 11.01 -32.90
C ILE A 128 9.84 10.15 -31.86
N ARG A 129 9.25 9.04 -32.28
CA ARG A 129 8.54 8.11 -31.40
C ARG A 129 9.37 6.84 -31.21
N MET A 130 9.46 6.37 -29.96
CA MET A 130 10.14 5.12 -29.61
C MET A 130 9.18 4.14 -28.93
N VAL A 131 9.14 2.90 -29.43
CA VAL A 131 8.42 1.77 -28.86
C VAL A 131 9.42 0.87 -28.12
N VAL A 132 9.39 0.93 -26.79
CA VAL A 132 10.37 0.30 -25.90
C VAL A 132 10.00 -1.14 -25.49
N ASN A 133 10.80 -2.16 -25.82
CA ASN A 133 10.52 -3.57 -25.50
C ASN A 133 11.38 -4.11 -24.34
N TYR A 134 11.72 -3.26 -23.39
CA TYR A 134 12.29 -3.65 -22.10
C TYR A 134 11.49 -3.07 -20.94
N ALA A 135 11.66 -3.64 -19.76
CA ALA A 135 11.11 -3.12 -18.52
C ALA A 135 12.09 -3.30 -17.37
N GLY A 136 11.85 -2.57 -16.29
CA GLY A 136 12.61 -2.69 -15.06
C GLY A 136 11.86 -2.12 -13.88
N ASN A 137 12.29 -2.53 -12.69
CA ASN A 137 11.76 -2.05 -11.42
C ASN A 137 12.81 -1.21 -10.69
N MET A 138 12.37 -0.12 -10.08
CA MET A 138 13.22 0.69 -9.21
C MET A 138 13.52 -0.11 -7.93
N VAL A 139 14.81 -0.31 -7.62
CA VAL A 139 15.25 -0.94 -6.35
C VAL A 139 15.59 0.13 -5.33
N THR A 140 16.39 1.11 -5.75
CA THR A 140 16.74 2.32 -4.99
C THR A 140 16.56 3.53 -5.90
N PRO A 141 16.66 4.79 -5.43
CA PRO A 141 16.46 5.96 -6.28
C PRO A 141 17.32 5.99 -7.56
N ASN A 142 18.53 5.40 -7.56
CA ASN A 142 19.47 5.35 -8.69
C ASN A 142 19.66 3.95 -9.32
N THR A 143 19.01 2.92 -8.77
CA THR A 143 19.17 1.52 -9.23
C THR A 143 17.91 0.99 -9.89
N VAL A 144 18.05 0.43 -11.10
CA VAL A 144 16.98 -0.27 -11.84
C VAL A 144 17.35 -1.74 -12.00
N LYS A 145 16.52 -2.63 -11.47
CA LYS A 145 16.58 -4.05 -11.81
C LYS A 145 15.83 -4.27 -13.12
N VAL A 146 16.55 -4.49 -14.21
CA VAL A 146 15.99 -4.71 -15.55
C VAL A 146 15.37 -6.11 -15.58
N THR A 147 14.05 -6.19 -15.73
CA THR A 147 13.30 -7.45 -15.61
C THR A 147 13.37 -8.27 -16.89
N PHE A 148 13.26 -7.61 -18.04
CA PHE A 148 13.38 -8.23 -19.35
C PHE A 148 13.81 -7.20 -20.40
N PHE A 149 14.39 -7.69 -21.48
CA PHE A 149 14.52 -7.00 -22.76
C PHE A 149 14.21 -8.00 -23.86
N ILE A 150 13.18 -7.71 -24.66
CA ILE A 150 12.77 -8.51 -25.80
C ILE A 150 13.09 -7.68 -27.04
N PRO A 151 14.27 -7.84 -27.65
CA PRO A 151 14.65 -7.05 -28.81
C PRO A 151 13.77 -7.34 -30.04
N PRO A 152 13.65 -6.39 -30.97
CA PRO A 152 14.23 -5.04 -30.91
C PRO A 152 13.26 -4.02 -30.26
N ASN A 153 13.78 -2.86 -29.84
CA ASN A 153 12.97 -1.65 -29.74
C ASN A 153 12.69 -1.10 -31.14
N TYR A 154 11.67 -0.25 -31.30
CA TYR A 154 11.42 0.43 -32.58
C TYR A 154 11.48 1.94 -32.40
N ILE A 155 11.99 2.65 -33.41
CA ILE A 155 12.05 4.12 -33.41
C ILE A 155 11.79 4.67 -34.81
N GLY A 156 11.06 5.78 -34.91
CA GLY A 156 10.75 6.42 -36.19
C GLY A 156 10.35 7.89 -36.02
N SER A 157 10.50 8.67 -37.08
CA SER A 157 9.95 10.03 -37.17
C SER A 157 8.45 9.96 -37.43
N ILE A 158 7.62 10.70 -36.69
CA ILE A 158 6.15 10.56 -36.77
C ILE A 158 5.60 10.89 -38.18
N HIS A 159 6.29 11.74 -38.94
CA HIS A 159 5.91 12.12 -40.32
C HIS A 159 7.05 11.93 -41.34
N ASP A 160 8.04 11.08 -41.02
CA ASP A 160 9.18 10.82 -41.91
C ASP A 160 9.92 12.09 -42.39
N THR A 161 9.86 13.17 -41.62
CA THR A 161 10.51 14.45 -41.92
C THR A 161 11.98 14.45 -41.52
N ARG A 162 12.36 13.64 -40.52
CA ARG A 162 13.73 13.48 -40.02
C ARG A 162 14.15 12.00 -39.91
N PRO A 163 14.05 11.19 -40.98
CA PRO A 163 14.29 9.75 -40.91
C PRO A 163 15.76 9.41 -40.57
N ASP A 164 16.70 10.24 -41.02
CA ASP A 164 18.13 10.06 -40.73
C ASP A 164 18.44 10.21 -39.24
N GLU A 165 17.71 11.07 -38.52
CA GLU A 165 17.90 11.26 -37.08
C GLU A 165 17.39 10.06 -36.27
N SER A 166 16.21 9.53 -36.59
CA SER A 166 15.69 8.32 -35.94
C SER A 166 16.59 7.11 -36.22
N LYS A 167 17.15 7.02 -37.43
CA LYS A 167 18.12 5.96 -37.79
C LYS A 167 19.42 6.10 -37.02
N LEU A 168 19.95 7.31 -36.89
CA LEU A 168 21.17 7.57 -36.10
C LEU A 168 21.01 7.09 -34.64
N ILE A 169 19.90 7.42 -33.99
CA ILE A 169 19.62 6.97 -32.62
C ILE A 169 19.48 5.44 -32.54
N ALA A 170 18.80 4.82 -33.52
CA ALA A 170 18.68 3.36 -33.60
C ALA A 170 20.05 2.67 -33.67
N ASP A 171 20.94 3.19 -34.53
CA ASP A 171 22.29 2.67 -34.72
C ASP A 171 23.15 2.85 -33.45
N LEU A 172 23.03 4.00 -32.77
CA LEU A 172 23.75 4.27 -31.52
C LEU A 172 23.37 3.31 -30.41
N LEU A 173 22.07 3.10 -30.19
CA LEU A 173 21.57 2.20 -29.16
C LEU A 173 21.90 0.73 -29.46
N SER A 174 21.79 0.33 -30.73
CA SER A 174 22.13 -1.03 -31.15
C SER A 174 23.62 -1.35 -30.96
N LYS A 175 24.52 -0.38 -31.17
CA LYS A 175 25.98 -0.53 -30.90
C LYS A 175 26.32 -0.86 -29.45
N VAL A 176 25.42 -0.54 -28.50
CA VAL A 176 25.63 -0.78 -27.06
C VAL A 176 24.67 -1.83 -26.50
N ASN A 177 24.32 -2.81 -27.34
CA ASN A 177 23.49 -3.97 -27.01
C ASN A 177 22.07 -3.61 -26.55
N LEU A 178 21.55 -2.45 -26.98
CA LEU A 178 20.13 -2.12 -26.89
C LEU A 178 19.53 -2.12 -28.29
N GLU A 179 19.41 -3.31 -28.88
CA GLU A 179 18.94 -3.51 -30.26
C GLU A 179 17.66 -2.69 -30.52
N THR A 180 17.77 -1.77 -31.47
CA THR A 180 16.74 -0.78 -31.80
C THR A 180 16.70 -0.64 -33.31
N VAL A 181 15.51 -0.80 -33.89
CA VAL A 181 15.29 -0.80 -35.33
C VAL A 181 14.56 0.47 -35.74
N HIS A 182 15.11 1.15 -36.74
CA HIS A 182 14.44 2.26 -37.42
C HIS A 182 13.28 1.74 -38.27
N VAL A 183 12.13 2.40 -38.19
CA VAL A 183 10.94 2.12 -39.00
C VAL A 183 10.33 3.41 -39.55
N ASP A 184 9.59 3.30 -40.65
CA ASP A 184 8.78 4.42 -41.17
C ASP A 184 7.55 4.69 -40.28
N SER A 185 6.88 5.81 -40.53
CA SER A 185 5.69 6.23 -39.78
C SER A 185 4.54 5.21 -39.78
N PHE A 186 4.34 4.45 -40.86
CA PHE A 186 3.27 3.47 -40.97
C PHE A 186 3.53 2.25 -40.09
N GLU A 187 4.74 1.68 -40.18
CA GLU A 187 5.14 0.56 -39.33
C GLU A 187 5.26 1.02 -37.86
N LEU A 188 5.71 2.25 -37.61
CA LEU A 188 5.77 2.82 -36.26
C LEU A 188 4.39 2.85 -35.58
N ILE A 189 3.37 3.37 -36.27
CA ILE A 189 1.98 3.39 -35.77
C ILE A 189 1.51 1.96 -35.49
N LYS A 190 1.77 1.02 -36.41
CA LYS A 190 1.43 -0.40 -36.21
C LYS A 190 2.08 -0.98 -34.94
N ARG A 191 3.35 -0.68 -34.67
CA ARG A 191 4.05 -1.14 -33.45
C ARG A 191 3.52 -0.49 -32.17
N VAL A 192 3.13 0.79 -32.24
CA VAL A 192 2.48 1.48 -31.11
C VAL A 192 1.15 0.80 -30.76
N TRP A 193 0.33 0.49 -31.77
CA TRP A 193 -0.95 -0.19 -31.57
C TRP A 193 -0.76 -1.62 -31.08
N GLU A 194 0.11 -2.42 -31.70
CA GLU A 194 0.42 -3.79 -31.28
C GLU A 194 0.77 -3.85 -29.79
N LYS A 195 1.67 -2.98 -29.34
CA LYS A 195 2.06 -2.90 -27.93
C LYS A 195 0.93 -2.42 -27.02
N THR A 196 0.10 -1.50 -27.50
CA THR A 196 -1.03 -0.99 -26.71
C THR A 196 -2.12 -2.05 -26.53
N ILE A 197 -2.38 -2.88 -27.55
CA ILE A 197 -3.29 -4.03 -27.49
C ILE A 197 -2.82 -5.05 -26.44
N LEU A 198 -1.51 -5.33 -26.38
CA LEU A 198 -0.94 -6.21 -25.36
C LEU A 198 -1.08 -5.60 -23.96
N ASN A 199 -0.80 -4.30 -23.81
CA ASN A 199 -0.91 -3.62 -22.52
C ASN A 199 -2.36 -3.50 -22.03
N SER A 200 -3.32 -3.25 -22.91
CA SER A 200 -4.73 -3.03 -22.58
C SER A 200 -5.43 -4.29 -22.09
N SER A 201 -5.02 -5.45 -22.59
CA SER A 201 -5.59 -6.74 -22.21
C SER A 201 -5.10 -7.23 -20.85
N LEU A 202 -3.81 -7.13 -20.57
CA LEU A 202 -3.24 -7.70 -19.35
C LEU A 202 -3.08 -6.69 -18.20
N SER A 203 -2.69 -5.44 -18.49
CA SER A 203 -2.30 -4.51 -17.43
C SER A 203 -3.47 -4.06 -16.56
N ALA A 204 -4.61 -3.74 -17.17
CA ALA A 204 -5.81 -3.34 -16.44
C ALA A 204 -6.40 -4.51 -15.65
N LEU A 205 -6.43 -5.70 -16.25
CA LEU A 205 -6.90 -6.94 -15.62
C LEU A 205 -6.05 -7.31 -14.40
N CYS A 206 -4.72 -7.33 -14.54
CA CYS A 206 -3.80 -7.55 -13.43
C CYS A 206 -3.97 -6.52 -12.30
N GLY A 207 -4.21 -5.26 -12.65
CA GLY A 207 -4.42 -4.19 -11.66
C GLY A 207 -5.72 -4.33 -10.87
N VAL A 208 -6.82 -4.63 -11.55
CA VAL A 208 -8.15 -4.81 -10.92
C VAL A 208 -8.20 -6.12 -10.12
N GLY A 209 -7.70 -7.21 -10.71
CA GLY A 209 -7.71 -8.54 -10.11
C GLY A 209 -6.60 -8.80 -9.09
N ARG A 210 -5.63 -7.88 -8.95
CA ARG A 210 -4.45 -8.03 -8.09
C ARG A 210 -3.67 -9.32 -8.33
N MET A 211 -3.48 -9.64 -9.61
CA MET A 211 -2.76 -10.82 -10.08
C MET A 211 -1.52 -10.43 -10.89
N THR A 212 -0.50 -11.28 -10.87
CA THR A 212 0.66 -11.16 -11.75
C THR A 212 0.29 -11.55 -13.19
N MET A 213 1.16 -11.24 -14.15
CA MET A 213 0.96 -11.67 -15.54
C MET A 213 0.88 -13.20 -15.65
N ALA A 214 1.70 -13.93 -14.88
CA ALA A 214 1.71 -15.38 -14.90
C ALA A 214 0.42 -15.96 -14.30
N GLU A 215 -0.08 -15.42 -13.19
CA GLU A 215 -1.36 -15.81 -12.60
C GLU A 215 -2.52 -15.59 -13.58
N ALA A 216 -2.60 -14.41 -14.19
CA ALA A 216 -3.62 -14.06 -15.18
C ALA A 216 -3.58 -14.92 -16.47
N MET A 217 -2.40 -15.41 -16.86
CA MET A 217 -2.25 -16.27 -18.05
C MET A 217 -2.41 -17.77 -17.73
N ASN A 218 -2.47 -18.16 -16.46
CA ASN A 218 -2.67 -19.53 -16.00
C ASN A 218 -4.12 -19.83 -15.60
N ASP A 219 -4.95 -18.81 -15.39
CA ASP A 219 -6.37 -18.95 -15.11
C ASP A 219 -7.22 -18.94 -16.40
N PRO A 220 -8.04 -19.97 -16.66
CA PRO A 220 -8.83 -20.06 -17.90
C PRO A 220 -9.81 -18.90 -18.10
N ASP A 221 -10.45 -18.41 -17.03
CA ASP A 221 -11.47 -17.36 -17.11
C ASP A 221 -10.83 -16.01 -17.47
N THR A 222 -9.66 -15.71 -16.89
CA THR A 222 -8.91 -14.50 -17.25
C THR A 222 -8.31 -14.60 -18.65
N VAL A 223 -7.86 -15.78 -19.09
CA VAL A 223 -7.35 -16.00 -20.45
C VAL A 223 -8.42 -15.73 -21.50
N GLU A 224 -9.66 -16.19 -21.29
CA GLU A 224 -10.78 -15.86 -22.19
C GLU A 224 -11.01 -14.35 -22.24
N LEU A 225 -10.99 -13.68 -21.08
CA LEU A 225 -11.18 -12.24 -20.99
C LEU A 225 -10.09 -11.45 -21.74
N ILE A 226 -8.82 -11.87 -21.61
CA ILE A 226 -7.67 -11.29 -22.30
C ILE A 226 -7.85 -11.39 -23.82
N GLU A 227 -8.19 -12.58 -24.33
CA GLU A 227 -8.40 -12.81 -25.77
C GLU A 227 -9.53 -11.92 -26.31
N ARG A 228 -10.63 -11.77 -25.58
CA ARG A 228 -11.76 -10.90 -25.97
C ARG A 228 -11.39 -9.42 -25.96
N ILE A 229 -10.60 -8.95 -24.99
CA ILE A 229 -10.11 -7.56 -24.95
C ILE A 229 -9.20 -7.28 -26.16
N ILE A 230 -8.33 -8.23 -26.50
CA ILE A 230 -7.47 -8.14 -27.69
C ILE A 230 -8.33 -8.07 -28.95
N SER A 231 -9.33 -8.95 -29.08
CA SER A 231 -10.24 -8.97 -30.23
C SER A 231 -10.95 -7.63 -30.43
N GLU A 232 -11.50 -7.02 -29.37
CA GLU A 232 -12.11 -5.69 -29.46
C GLU A 232 -11.11 -4.64 -29.96
N ALA A 233 -9.87 -4.70 -29.48
CA ALA A 233 -8.85 -3.71 -29.84
C ALA A 233 -8.32 -3.89 -31.27
N VAL A 234 -8.23 -5.14 -31.76
CA VAL A 234 -7.87 -5.46 -33.14
C VAL A 234 -8.93 -4.96 -34.12
N GLU A 235 -10.21 -5.19 -33.82
CA GLU A 235 -11.33 -4.69 -34.65
C GLU A 235 -11.28 -3.16 -34.79
N VAL A 236 -11.01 -2.46 -33.68
CA VAL A 236 -10.81 -1.01 -33.72
C VAL A 236 -9.59 -0.62 -34.57
N ALA A 237 -8.45 -1.29 -34.40
CA ALA A 237 -7.23 -1.01 -35.16
C ALA A 237 -7.43 -1.19 -36.68
N GLU A 238 -8.17 -2.22 -37.09
CA GLU A 238 -8.47 -2.48 -38.51
C GLU A 238 -9.26 -1.34 -39.16
N THR A 239 -10.17 -0.70 -38.41
CA THR A 239 -10.91 0.48 -38.91
C THR A 239 -10.07 1.74 -39.03
N GLU A 240 -8.97 1.82 -38.28
CA GLU A 240 -7.89 2.80 -38.49
C GLU A 240 -6.91 2.38 -39.60
N LYS A 241 -7.26 1.35 -40.39
CA LYS A 241 -6.46 0.78 -41.49
C LYS A 241 -5.14 0.15 -41.03
N ILE A 242 -5.02 -0.17 -39.75
CA ILE A 242 -3.86 -0.87 -39.18
C ILE A 242 -4.14 -2.36 -39.29
N ARG A 243 -3.49 -3.01 -40.26
CA ARG A 243 -3.73 -4.42 -40.58
C ARG A 243 -2.71 -5.33 -39.91
N TYR A 244 -3.20 -6.40 -39.32
CA TYR A 244 -2.41 -7.49 -38.77
C TYR A 244 -2.65 -8.79 -39.55
N PRO A 245 -1.75 -9.78 -39.47
CA PRO A 245 -1.99 -11.11 -40.00
C PRO A 245 -3.18 -11.81 -39.33
N ASP A 246 -3.84 -12.75 -40.02
CA ASP A 246 -5.00 -13.48 -39.50
C ASP A 246 -4.73 -14.22 -38.18
N ASP A 247 -3.48 -14.59 -37.91
CA ASP A 247 -3.07 -15.28 -36.68
C ASP A 247 -2.58 -14.33 -35.56
N PHE A 248 -2.74 -13.01 -35.72
CA PHE A 248 -2.21 -12.00 -34.80
C PHE A 248 -2.70 -12.15 -33.35
N ILE A 249 -3.99 -12.43 -33.14
CA ILE A 249 -4.53 -12.67 -31.78
C ILE A 249 -3.80 -13.87 -31.16
N ARG A 250 -3.58 -14.93 -31.94
CA ARG A 250 -2.81 -16.12 -31.51
C ARG A 250 -1.37 -15.78 -31.17
N GLN A 251 -0.75 -14.89 -31.94
CA GLN A 251 0.61 -14.40 -31.66
C GLN A 251 0.65 -13.60 -30.36
N CYS A 252 -0.34 -12.72 -30.12
CA CYS A 252 -0.48 -11.97 -28.87
C CYS A 252 -0.60 -12.92 -27.67
N MET A 253 -1.48 -13.92 -27.74
CA MET A 253 -1.67 -14.89 -26.65
C MET A 253 -0.40 -15.70 -26.37
N ARG A 254 0.34 -16.10 -27.42
CA ARG A 254 1.65 -16.78 -27.27
C ARG A 254 2.70 -15.88 -26.66
N TYR A 255 2.68 -14.58 -26.99
CA TYR A 255 3.60 -13.59 -26.42
C TYR A 255 3.30 -13.38 -24.93
N LEU A 256 2.04 -13.13 -24.57
CA LEU A 256 1.64 -12.89 -23.18
C LEU A 256 1.87 -14.11 -22.28
N LYS A 257 1.75 -15.34 -22.80
CA LYS A 257 2.05 -16.57 -22.07
C LYS A 257 3.52 -16.72 -21.67
N LYS A 258 4.43 -16.00 -22.34
CA LYS A 258 5.86 -15.92 -21.97
C LYS A 258 6.13 -14.83 -20.93
N GLY A 259 5.11 -14.09 -20.50
CA GLY A 259 5.21 -13.07 -19.46
C GLY A 259 5.72 -13.66 -18.14
N GLY A 260 6.60 -12.92 -17.46
CA GLY A 260 7.15 -13.35 -16.17
C GLY A 260 6.14 -13.23 -15.02
N ASP A 261 6.49 -13.81 -13.87
CA ASP A 261 5.70 -13.71 -12.64
C ASP A 261 5.90 -12.35 -11.95
N HIS A 262 5.36 -11.30 -12.57
CA HIS A 262 5.40 -9.94 -12.04
C HIS A 262 4.17 -9.14 -12.44
N PHE A 263 3.90 -8.05 -11.72
CA PHE A 263 2.84 -7.11 -12.09
C PHE A 263 3.25 -6.21 -13.27
N PRO A 264 2.35 -5.97 -14.25
CA PRO A 264 2.55 -4.94 -15.26
C PRO A 264 2.65 -3.53 -14.68
N SER A 265 3.23 -2.59 -15.43
CA SER A 265 3.50 -1.23 -14.96
C SER A 265 2.24 -0.47 -14.49
N LEU A 266 1.15 -0.53 -15.26
CA LEU A 266 -0.12 0.10 -14.87
C LEU A 266 -0.74 -0.58 -13.65
N ALA A 267 -0.65 -1.91 -13.54
CA ALA A 267 -1.12 -2.65 -12.37
C ALA A 267 -0.37 -2.22 -11.10
N LEU A 268 0.97 -2.09 -11.18
CA LEU A 268 1.79 -1.57 -10.09
C LEU A 268 1.38 -0.16 -9.69
N ASP A 269 1.11 0.73 -10.66
CA ASP A 269 0.66 2.09 -10.38
C ASP A 269 -0.70 2.08 -9.66
N LEU A 270 -1.65 1.28 -10.13
CA LEU A 270 -2.97 1.17 -9.51
C LEU A 270 -2.92 0.60 -8.09
N ILE A 271 -2.17 -0.48 -7.88
CA ILE A 271 -1.99 -1.15 -6.58
C ILE A 271 -1.32 -0.19 -5.59
N ASN A 272 -0.32 0.57 -6.04
CA ASN A 272 0.36 1.58 -5.24
C ASN A 272 -0.42 2.91 -5.14
N GLY A 273 -1.66 2.96 -5.62
CA GLY A 273 -2.54 4.12 -5.58
C GLY A 273 -2.04 5.35 -6.34
N ARG A 274 -1.17 5.17 -7.33
CA ARG A 274 -0.69 6.23 -8.23
C ARG A 274 -1.64 6.44 -9.40
N GLU A 275 -1.48 7.57 -10.09
CA GLU A 275 -2.16 7.82 -11.36
C GLU A 275 -1.70 6.81 -12.43
N THR A 276 -2.62 6.42 -13.31
CA THR A 276 -2.42 5.35 -14.29
C THR A 276 -2.50 5.86 -15.72
N GLU A 277 -1.86 5.16 -16.65
CA GLU A 277 -1.88 5.48 -18.09
C GLU A 277 -3.09 4.87 -18.80
N ILE A 278 -4.15 4.55 -18.06
CA ILE A 278 -5.31 3.80 -18.58
C ILE A 278 -5.98 4.51 -19.77
N ASP A 279 -6.01 5.84 -19.75
CA ASP A 279 -6.63 6.63 -20.80
C ASP A 279 -5.85 6.57 -22.12
N TYR A 280 -4.55 6.25 -22.08
CA TYR A 280 -3.70 6.05 -23.28
C TYR A 280 -3.66 4.58 -23.74
N PHE A 281 -4.26 3.66 -22.97
CA PHE A 281 -4.40 2.24 -23.32
C PHE A 281 -5.86 1.93 -23.70
N ASN A 282 -6.62 1.32 -22.78
CA ASN A 282 -8.02 0.97 -22.99
C ASN A 282 -8.86 2.22 -23.31
N GLY A 283 -8.53 3.38 -22.73
CA GLY A 283 -9.24 4.64 -23.01
C GLY A 283 -9.18 5.03 -24.48
N LYS A 284 -7.99 5.01 -25.10
CA LYS A 284 -7.83 5.29 -26.53
C LYS A 284 -8.51 4.25 -27.41
N ILE A 285 -8.43 2.96 -27.07
CA ILE A 285 -9.20 1.91 -27.80
C ILE A 285 -10.70 2.20 -27.76
N VAL A 286 -11.23 2.65 -26.61
CA VAL A 286 -12.64 3.03 -26.47
C VAL A 286 -12.98 4.30 -27.27
N GLU A 287 -12.10 5.29 -27.27
CA GLU A 287 -12.25 6.53 -28.03
C GLU A 287 -12.33 6.25 -29.54
N TYR A 288 -11.39 5.48 -30.08
CA TYR A 288 -11.39 5.06 -31.48
C TYR A 288 -12.55 4.13 -31.82
N GLY A 289 -12.94 3.23 -30.90
CA GLY A 289 -14.14 2.42 -31.08
C GLY A 289 -15.40 3.28 -31.24
N ARG A 290 -15.56 4.32 -30.41
CA ARG A 290 -16.67 5.28 -30.54
C ARG A 290 -16.61 6.07 -31.85
N LYS A 291 -15.43 6.49 -32.29
CA LYS A 291 -15.22 7.18 -33.58
C LYS A 291 -15.76 6.35 -34.76
N HIS A 292 -15.63 5.03 -34.70
CA HIS A 292 -16.04 4.10 -35.75
C HIS A 292 -17.31 3.30 -35.46
N TYR A 293 -18.05 3.65 -34.40
CA TYR A 293 -19.25 2.92 -33.97
C TYR A 293 -19.02 1.43 -33.64
N ILE A 294 -17.81 1.08 -33.23
CA ILE A 294 -17.42 -0.26 -32.75
C ILE A 294 -17.60 -0.34 -31.24
N ARG A 295 -18.22 -1.43 -30.79
CA ARG A 295 -18.50 -1.65 -29.38
C ARG A 295 -17.29 -2.27 -28.67
N THR A 296 -16.69 -1.52 -27.77
CA THR A 296 -15.51 -1.92 -26.97
C THR A 296 -15.87 -2.11 -25.50
N SER A 297 -16.81 -3.02 -25.21
CA SER A 297 -17.43 -3.13 -23.87
C SER A 297 -16.44 -3.53 -22.78
N LEU A 298 -15.52 -4.45 -23.10
CA LEU A 298 -14.55 -4.94 -22.13
C LEU A 298 -13.47 -3.88 -21.88
N ASN A 299 -12.95 -3.28 -22.95
CA ASN A 299 -12.02 -2.16 -22.82
C ASN A 299 -12.64 -0.99 -22.04
N LEU A 300 -13.92 -0.66 -22.29
CA LEU A 300 -14.66 0.37 -21.55
C LEU A 300 -14.81 0.01 -20.07
N SER A 301 -15.14 -1.24 -19.78
CA SER A 301 -15.33 -1.72 -18.41
C SER A 301 -14.03 -1.59 -17.62
N PHE A 302 -12.91 -2.07 -18.17
CA PHE A 302 -11.60 -1.95 -17.53
C PHE A 302 -11.13 -0.50 -17.43
N ALA A 303 -11.32 0.32 -18.47
CA ALA A 303 -10.99 1.73 -18.41
C ALA A 303 -11.74 2.43 -17.26
N ASN A 304 -13.04 2.19 -17.12
CA ASN A 304 -13.86 2.80 -16.09
C ASN A 304 -13.53 2.28 -14.68
N MET A 305 -13.28 0.98 -14.51
CA MET A 305 -12.90 0.39 -13.22
C MET A 305 -11.57 0.96 -12.75
N VAL A 306 -10.55 0.96 -13.61
CA VAL A 306 -9.24 1.52 -13.28
C VAL A 306 -9.36 3.01 -13.00
N ARG A 307 -10.11 3.80 -13.81
CA ARG A 307 -10.33 5.23 -13.54
C ARG A 307 -11.01 5.48 -12.20
N ALA A 308 -12.03 4.70 -11.85
CA ALA A 308 -12.73 4.80 -10.58
C ALA A 308 -11.81 4.49 -9.38
N MET A 309 -10.98 3.44 -9.50
CA MET A 309 -10.00 3.06 -8.49
C MET A 309 -8.89 4.11 -8.37
N THR A 310 -8.35 4.61 -9.49
CA THR A 310 -7.36 5.70 -9.53
C THR A 310 -7.91 6.97 -8.89
N ASN A 311 -9.12 7.41 -9.27
CA ASN A 311 -9.74 8.60 -8.69
C ASN A 311 -9.99 8.45 -7.19
N LYS A 312 -10.45 7.28 -6.73
CA LYS A 312 -10.59 6.99 -5.29
C LYS A 312 -9.26 7.13 -4.55
N ASN A 313 -8.15 6.72 -5.18
CA ASN A 313 -6.80 6.79 -4.62
C ASN A 313 -6.16 8.20 -4.73
N ILE A 314 -6.48 8.99 -5.76
CA ILE A 314 -6.02 10.38 -5.89
C ILE A 314 -6.81 11.27 -4.92
N ILE A 315 -8.12 11.08 -4.82
CA ILE A 315 -8.96 11.81 -3.86
C ILE A 315 -8.48 11.53 -2.43
N SER A 316 -8.00 10.33 -2.10
CA SER A 316 -7.40 10.09 -0.78
C SER A 316 -6.05 10.80 -0.54
N ARG A 317 -5.46 11.45 -1.56
CA ARG A 317 -4.12 12.10 -1.55
C ARG A 317 -4.13 13.62 -1.74
N VAL A 318 -5.21 14.25 -2.20
CA VAL A 318 -5.25 15.72 -2.38
C VAL A 318 -5.27 16.44 -1.01
N PRO A 319 -4.42 17.45 -0.76
CA PRO A 319 -4.35 18.18 0.52
C PRO A 319 -5.62 18.94 0.96
N GLY A 320 -6.71 18.93 0.16
CA GLY A 320 -8.06 19.36 0.57
C GLY A 320 -8.98 18.20 0.96
N ALA A 321 -8.75 17.00 0.42
CA ALA A 321 -9.44 15.76 0.78
C ALA A 321 -8.81 15.07 2.00
N ALA A 322 -7.70 15.60 2.53
CA ALA A 322 -7.35 15.39 3.93
C ALA A 322 -8.55 15.69 4.83
N GLY A 323 -9.36 16.72 4.51
CA GLY A 323 -10.63 16.99 5.17
C GLY A 323 -11.60 15.82 5.12
N ASP A 324 -11.79 15.18 3.96
CA ASP A 324 -12.70 14.03 3.80
C ASP A 324 -12.17 12.75 4.45
N VAL A 325 -10.87 12.48 4.38
CA VAL A 325 -10.25 11.33 5.04
C VAL A 325 -10.27 11.52 6.56
N ILE A 326 -9.88 12.70 7.05
CA ILE A 326 -9.97 13.08 8.47
C ILE A 326 -11.41 12.99 8.93
N ARG A 327 -12.37 13.54 8.17
CA ARG A 327 -13.79 13.48 8.49
C ARG A 327 -14.30 12.05 8.54
N ARG A 328 -13.93 11.18 7.58
CA ARG A 328 -14.33 9.76 7.60
C ARG A 328 -13.74 9.00 8.78
N ILE A 329 -12.48 9.24 9.12
CA ILE A 329 -11.83 8.63 10.30
C ILE A 329 -12.52 9.13 11.57
N LEU A 330 -12.78 10.44 11.66
CA LEU A 330 -13.45 11.09 12.77
C LEU A 330 -14.88 10.56 12.95
N ASP A 331 -15.69 10.54 11.89
CA ASP A 331 -17.08 10.05 11.90
C ASP A 331 -17.18 8.58 12.29
N LYS A 332 -16.20 7.76 11.89
CA LYS A 332 -16.11 6.34 12.28
C LYS A 332 -15.64 6.16 13.72
N GLY A 333 -14.75 7.03 14.19
CA GLY A 333 -14.10 6.85 15.48
C GLY A 333 -14.77 7.56 16.65
N ILE A 334 -15.60 8.58 16.42
CA ILE A 334 -16.35 9.25 17.49
C ILE A 334 -17.26 8.24 18.22
N VAL A 335 -17.13 8.18 19.54
CA VAL A 335 -17.89 7.25 20.39
C VAL A 335 -19.34 7.72 20.59
N ASN A 336 -19.56 9.02 20.81
CA ASN A 336 -20.90 9.59 20.96
C ASN A 336 -21.23 10.55 19.79
N LYS A 337 -22.12 10.11 18.90
CA LYS A 337 -22.47 10.80 17.64
C LYS A 337 -23.37 12.03 17.81
N ILE A 338 -23.84 12.30 19.03
CA ILE A 338 -24.75 13.43 19.32
C ILE A 338 -23.97 14.75 19.44
N SER A 339 -22.68 14.71 19.75
CA SER A 339 -21.83 15.89 19.95
C SER A 339 -21.15 16.32 18.64
N SER A 340 -21.20 17.62 18.30
CA SER A 340 -20.43 18.16 17.17
C SER A 340 -18.92 17.97 17.40
N PRO A 341 -18.12 17.54 16.41
CA PRO A 341 -16.67 17.38 16.56
C PRO A 341 -15.93 18.68 16.94
N SER A 342 -16.51 19.84 16.66
CA SER A 342 -16.00 21.15 17.09
C SER A 342 -16.03 21.35 18.61
N ALA A 343 -16.82 20.57 19.36
CA ALA A 343 -16.94 20.66 20.81
C ALA A 343 -15.67 20.20 21.55
N TYR A 344 -14.86 19.32 20.95
CA TYR A 344 -13.71 18.70 21.64
C TYR A 344 -12.40 19.48 21.51
N LYS A 345 -12.33 20.52 20.66
CA LYS A 345 -11.13 21.36 20.53
C LYS A 345 -10.79 22.14 21.81
N ASN A 346 -11.78 22.38 22.67
CA ASN A 346 -11.61 23.11 23.92
C ASN A 346 -11.52 22.21 25.15
N VAL A 347 -11.59 20.88 24.99
CA VAL A 347 -11.52 19.91 26.08
C VAL A 347 -10.11 19.35 26.16
N GLU A 348 -9.54 19.27 27.36
CA GLU A 348 -8.26 18.59 27.56
C GLU A 348 -8.43 17.09 27.37
N CYS A 349 -7.65 16.53 26.45
CA CYS A 349 -7.77 15.15 26.04
C CYS A 349 -6.46 14.37 26.28
N PHE A 350 -6.58 13.06 26.40
CA PHE A 350 -5.46 12.15 26.60
C PHE A 350 -5.52 11.00 25.61
N LEU A 351 -4.38 10.61 25.06
CA LEU A 351 -4.29 9.62 23.99
C LEU A 351 -3.63 8.33 24.48
N GLY A 352 -4.26 7.20 24.21
CA GLY A 352 -3.67 5.87 24.38
C GLY A 352 -3.54 5.15 23.06
N ILE A 353 -2.36 4.56 22.82
CA ILE A 353 -2.02 3.88 21.57
C ILE A 353 -1.57 2.46 21.90
N ASP A 354 -2.31 1.45 21.41
CA ASP A 354 -1.91 0.04 21.50
C ASP A 354 -1.37 -0.43 20.14
N LEU A 355 -0.06 -0.59 20.03
CA LEU A 355 0.63 -1.14 18.86
C LEU A 355 0.75 -2.67 18.97
N GLY A 356 -0.40 -3.33 18.91
CA GLY A 356 -0.50 -4.80 18.96
C GLY A 356 -0.03 -5.46 17.67
N SER A 357 0.16 -6.78 17.68
CA SER A 357 0.70 -7.54 16.55
C SER A 357 -0.16 -7.48 15.27
N SER A 358 -1.48 -7.66 15.41
CA SER A 358 -2.40 -7.63 14.25
C SER A 358 -2.99 -6.24 13.98
N PHE A 359 -3.32 -5.49 15.02
CA PHE A 359 -4.01 -4.20 14.92
C PHE A 359 -3.45 -3.17 15.89
N SER A 360 -3.31 -1.95 15.40
CA SER A 360 -3.00 -0.75 16.16
C SER A 360 -4.31 -0.07 16.56
N LYS A 361 -4.50 0.25 17.84
CA LYS A 361 -5.72 0.88 18.35
C LYS A 361 -5.41 2.19 19.04
N PHE A 362 -6.32 3.15 18.86
CA PHE A 362 -6.22 4.51 19.37
C PHE A 362 -7.46 4.80 20.20
N THR A 363 -7.27 5.29 21.42
CA THR A 363 -8.36 5.79 22.26
C THR A 363 -8.03 7.19 22.75
N VAL A 364 -8.93 8.15 22.49
CA VAL A 364 -8.88 9.49 23.07
C VAL A 364 -9.94 9.60 24.17
N ILE A 365 -9.56 10.10 25.33
CA ILE A 365 -10.44 10.34 26.47
C ILE A 365 -10.39 11.81 26.89
N ASP A 366 -11.44 12.29 27.55
CA ASP A 366 -11.43 13.58 28.24
C ASP A 366 -10.77 13.54 29.62
N SER A 367 -10.74 14.68 30.32
CA SER A 367 -10.22 14.83 31.68
C SER A 367 -10.98 14.06 32.78
N ASN A 368 -12.16 13.51 32.48
CA ASN A 368 -12.95 12.66 33.37
C ASN A 368 -12.78 11.17 33.05
N GLY A 369 -11.99 10.82 32.03
CA GLY A 369 -11.79 9.45 31.58
C GLY A 369 -12.89 8.94 30.65
N ILE A 370 -13.74 9.82 30.10
CA ILE A 370 -14.79 9.44 29.17
C ILE A 370 -14.18 9.26 27.76
N PRO A 371 -14.36 8.11 27.11
CA PRO A 371 -13.92 7.90 25.73
C PRO A 371 -14.66 8.80 24.74
N LEU A 372 -13.90 9.61 23.99
CA LEU A 372 -14.43 10.49 22.96
C LEU A 372 -14.23 9.90 21.55
N PHE A 373 -13.11 9.21 21.35
CA PHE A 373 -12.73 8.63 20.06
C PHE A 373 -12.05 7.27 20.23
N ARG A 374 -12.42 6.30 19.40
CA ARG A 374 -11.82 4.96 19.31
C ARG A 374 -11.67 4.57 17.85
N TYR A 375 -10.47 4.20 17.44
CA TYR A 375 -10.21 3.76 16.07
C TYR A 375 -9.14 2.68 16.04
N PHE A 376 -9.15 1.83 15.01
CA PHE A 376 -8.14 0.80 14.83
C PHE A 376 -7.78 0.61 13.36
N LEU A 377 -6.58 0.11 13.11
CA LEU A 377 -6.07 -0.22 11.77
C LEU A 377 -5.07 -1.38 11.85
N PRO A 378 -4.86 -2.15 10.76
CA PRO A 378 -3.89 -3.24 10.74
C PRO A 378 -2.46 -2.76 11.04
N THR A 379 -1.78 -3.42 11.99
CA THR A 379 -0.39 -3.11 12.35
C THR A 379 0.57 -3.52 11.23
N LEU A 380 1.67 -2.78 11.04
CA LEU A 380 2.72 -3.05 10.04
C LEU A 380 2.25 -3.12 8.58
N SER A 381 1.08 -2.55 8.25
CA SER A 381 0.72 -2.36 6.83
C SER A 381 1.77 -1.49 6.12
N ASN A 382 2.04 -1.78 4.84
CA ASN A 382 2.87 -0.91 3.97
C ASN A 382 2.30 0.51 3.85
N ASP A 383 1.08 0.72 4.34
CA ASP A 383 0.38 2.00 4.38
C ASP A 383 0.75 2.82 5.63
N LYS A 384 1.98 3.32 5.66
CA LYS A 384 2.41 4.33 6.64
C LYS A 384 1.52 5.59 6.61
N GLN A 385 0.79 5.83 5.51
CA GLN A 385 -0.07 6.99 5.36
C GLN A 385 -1.35 6.85 6.20
N SER A 386 -1.95 5.66 6.29
CA SER A 386 -3.13 5.43 7.13
C SER A 386 -2.87 5.74 8.61
N PHE A 387 -1.72 5.31 9.15
CA PHE A 387 -1.34 5.65 10.52
C PHE A 387 -1.19 7.17 10.70
N LYS A 388 -0.47 7.83 9.78
CA LYS A 388 -0.32 9.30 9.77
C LYS A 388 -1.66 10.02 9.70
N ASN A 389 -2.59 9.55 8.88
CA ASN A 389 -3.92 10.14 8.74
C ASN A 389 -4.72 10.05 10.04
N VAL A 390 -4.62 8.94 10.80
CA VAL A 390 -5.26 8.80 12.11
C VAL A 390 -4.64 9.75 13.13
N MET A 391 -3.30 9.81 13.21
CA MET A 391 -2.62 10.74 14.12
C MET A 391 -2.93 12.20 13.77
N GLN A 392 -2.96 12.55 12.49
CA GLN A 392 -3.36 13.88 12.03
C GLN A 392 -4.82 14.19 12.37
N THR A 393 -5.73 13.21 12.21
CA THR A 393 -7.13 13.34 12.61
C THR A 393 -7.25 13.64 14.10
N ILE A 394 -6.49 12.92 14.93
CA ILE A 394 -6.48 13.10 16.38
C ILE A 394 -5.93 14.50 16.72
N ALA A 395 -4.75 14.86 16.19
CA ALA A 395 -4.10 16.14 16.46
C ALA A 395 -4.93 17.34 16.00
N THR A 396 -5.69 17.22 14.90
CA THR A 396 -6.49 18.32 14.35
C THR A 396 -7.78 18.56 15.13
N ASN A 397 -8.34 17.52 15.78
CA ASN A 397 -9.68 17.57 16.38
C ASN A 397 -9.69 17.49 17.91
N PHE A 398 -8.61 17.01 18.53
CA PHE A 398 -8.53 16.84 19.98
C PHE A 398 -7.29 17.55 20.55
N LYS A 399 -7.46 18.26 21.66
CA LYS A 399 -6.35 18.92 22.37
C LYS A 399 -5.65 17.91 23.28
N ILE A 400 -4.78 17.08 22.69
CA ILE A 400 -4.02 16.07 23.44
C ILE A 400 -3.00 16.73 24.35
N LYS A 401 -3.11 16.52 25.66
CA LYS A 401 -2.17 17.02 26.67
C LYS A 401 -1.07 16.05 27.01
N TYR A 402 -1.36 14.76 26.89
CA TYR A 402 -0.42 13.70 27.19
C TYR A 402 -0.86 12.40 26.51
N SER A 403 0.11 11.56 26.17
CA SER A 403 -0.09 10.32 25.44
C SER A 403 0.70 9.16 26.04
N CYS A 404 0.19 7.94 25.88
CA CYS A 404 0.90 6.73 26.27
C CYS A 404 0.78 5.65 25.19
N ALA A 405 1.92 5.10 24.77
CA ALA A 405 1.97 3.93 23.91
C ALA A 405 2.17 2.62 24.68
N THR A 406 1.60 1.54 24.14
CA THR A 406 1.71 0.16 24.63
C THR A 406 1.71 -0.80 23.43
N GLY A 407 1.81 -2.11 23.68
CA GLY A 407 1.91 -3.12 22.63
C GLY A 407 3.34 -3.55 22.32
N TYR A 408 3.51 -4.53 21.45
CA TYR A 408 4.82 -4.99 20.94
C TYR A 408 5.60 -3.85 20.27
N GLY A 409 4.92 -3.05 19.45
CA GLY A 409 5.53 -1.96 18.69
C GLY A 409 5.87 -0.72 19.50
N ARG A 410 5.53 -0.66 20.80
CA ARG A 410 5.58 0.57 21.62
C ARG A 410 6.95 1.26 21.67
N LYS A 411 8.04 0.50 21.61
CA LYS A 411 9.41 1.05 21.65
C LYS A 411 9.82 1.71 20.33
N HIS A 412 9.14 1.38 19.24
CA HIS A 412 9.40 1.92 17.91
C HIS A 412 8.55 3.16 17.59
N PHE A 413 7.69 3.57 18.53
CA PHE A 413 6.86 4.75 18.38
C PHE A 413 7.44 5.89 19.21
N THR A 414 8.15 6.79 18.54
CA THR A 414 8.87 7.91 19.18
C THR A 414 7.98 9.11 19.50
N ASP A 415 6.81 9.19 18.89
CA ASP A 415 5.92 10.35 18.98
C ASP A 415 4.89 10.19 20.12
N THR A 416 5.35 9.79 21.30
CA THR A 416 4.52 9.66 22.52
C THR A 416 5.26 10.14 23.77
N ASP A 417 4.52 10.66 24.73
CA ASP A 417 5.08 11.21 25.98
C ASP A 417 5.56 10.10 26.92
N MET A 418 4.94 8.92 26.86
CA MET A 418 5.36 7.78 27.67
C MET A 418 5.00 6.42 27.09
N VAL A 419 5.61 5.39 27.66
CA VAL A 419 5.41 4.00 27.26
C VAL A 419 5.12 3.13 28.48
N LYS A 420 4.13 2.23 28.36
CA LYS A 420 3.78 1.22 29.38
C LYS A 420 3.56 -0.16 28.76
N THR A 421 3.57 -1.19 29.60
CA THR A 421 3.30 -2.57 29.17
C THR A 421 1.80 -2.79 28.98
N GLU A 422 1.43 -3.70 28.07
CA GLU A 422 0.02 -4.07 27.85
C GLU A 422 -0.64 -4.58 29.12
N ILE A 423 0.12 -5.26 29.98
CA ILE A 423 -0.33 -5.77 31.27
C ILE A 423 -0.83 -4.62 32.17
N ASN A 424 -0.02 -3.56 32.32
CA ASN A 424 -0.38 -2.41 33.15
C ASN A 424 -1.53 -1.61 32.55
N CYS A 425 -1.53 -1.44 31.22
CA CYS A 425 -2.59 -0.74 30.52
C CYS A 425 -3.92 -1.52 30.60
N GLY A 426 -3.92 -2.83 30.34
CA GLY A 426 -5.09 -3.69 30.47
C GLY A 426 -5.66 -3.68 31.89
N ALA A 427 -4.79 -3.83 32.90
CA ALA A 427 -5.18 -3.73 34.31
C ALA A 427 -5.84 -2.38 34.64
N THR A 428 -5.24 -1.27 34.18
CA THR A 428 -5.78 0.07 34.40
C THR A 428 -7.13 0.26 33.69
N GLY A 429 -7.24 -0.21 32.44
CA GLY A 429 -8.45 -0.08 31.63
C GLY A 429 -9.65 -0.80 32.24
N VAL A 430 -9.45 -2.03 32.73
CA VAL A 430 -10.51 -2.79 33.44
C VAL A 430 -10.84 -2.13 34.78
N SER A 431 -9.81 -1.71 35.53
CA SER A 431 -9.99 -1.18 36.89
C SER A 431 -10.72 0.15 36.95
N PHE A 432 -10.75 0.91 35.86
CA PHE A 432 -11.46 2.19 35.80
C PHE A 432 -12.96 2.05 36.13
N ASN A 433 -13.63 1.02 35.58
CA ASN A 433 -15.06 0.75 35.85
C ASN A 433 -15.29 -0.41 36.82
N HIS A 434 -14.27 -1.24 37.05
CA HIS A 434 -14.36 -2.41 37.92
C HIS A 434 -13.22 -2.41 38.93
N PRO A 435 -13.19 -1.48 39.90
CA PRO A 435 -12.14 -1.42 40.90
C PRO A 435 -12.20 -2.63 41.86
N GLY A 436 -11.09 -2.88 42.55
CA GLY A 436 -10.97 -3.96 43.53
C GLY A 436 -10.17 -5.15 43.01
N GLU A 437 -10.29 -6.28 43.69
CA GLU A 437 -9.54 -7.49 43.38
C GLU A 437 -10.12 -8.20 42.15
N LYS A 438 -9.29 -8.53 41.13
CA LYS A 438 -9.77 -9.19 39.90
C LYS A 438 -8.74 -10.08 39.21
N ASN A 439 -9.26 -10.95 38.32
CA ASN A 439 -8.53 -11.61 37.25
C ASN A 439 -8.93 -10.99 35.91
N ILE A 440 -7.99 -10.85 34.98
CA ILE A 440 -8.24 -10.37 33.62
C ILE A 440 -7.68 -11.39 32.65
N ILE A 441 -8.49 -11.86 31.72
CA ILE A 441 -8.09 -12.70 30.59
C ILE A 441 -8.05 -11.80 29.36
N ASP A 442 -6.84 -11.51 28.88
CA ASP A 442 -6.62 -10.75 27.64
C ASP A 442 -6.37 -11.72 26.48
N MET A 443 -7.31 -11.75 25.54
CA MET A 443 -7.23 -12.61 24.36
C MET A 443 -6.79 -11.83 23.13
N GLY A 444 -5.47 -11.83 22.90
CA GLY A 444 -4.80 -11.18 21.80
C GLY A 444 -4.71 -12.02 20.52
N GLY A 445 -4.11 -11.42 19.49
CA GLY A 445 -3.84 -12.09 18.21
C GLY A 445 -2.75 -13.15 18.32
N GLU A 446 -1.66 -12.85 19.02
CA GLU A 446 -0.48 -13.73 19.11
C GLU A 446 -0.26 -14.35 20.49
N ASP A 447 -0.87 -13.78 21.54
CA ASP A 447 -0.73 -14.27 22.91
C ASP A 447 -2.06 -14.20 23.67
N ILE A 448 -2.11 -14.95 24.77
CA ILE A 448 -3.15 -14.83 25.80
C ILE A 448 -2.45 -14.49 27.11
N LYS A 449 -3.01 -13.50 27.83
CA LYS A 449 -2.48 -13.04 29.12
C LYS A 449 -3.54 -13.26 30.20
N ILE A 450 -3.12 -13.75 31.36
CA ILE A 450 -3.92 -13.70 32.59
C ILE A 450 -3.24 -12.73 33.55
N ILE A 451 -3.96 -11.67 33.94
CA ILE A 451 -3.45 -10.60 34.80
C ILE A 451 -4.21 -10.63 36.12
N ARG A 452 -3.47 -10.70 37.21
CA ARG A 452 -4.00 -10.69 38.58
C ARG A 452 -3.80 -9.32 39.20
N CYS A 453 -4.89 -8.69 39.67
CA CYS A 453 -4.85 -7.39 40.33
C CYS A 453 -5.34 -7.46 41.79
N ASP A 454 -4.61 -6.86 42.73
CA ASP A 454 -5.05 -6.76 44.13
C ASP A 454 -6.24 -5.80 44.34
N LYS A 455 -6.66 -5.62 45.60
CA LYS A 455 -7.77 -4.73 46.00
C LYS A 455 -7.51 -3.26 45.66
N ASP A 456 -6.25 -2.87 45.56
CA ASP A 456 -5.81 -1.52 45.21
C ASP A 456 -5.61 -1.35 43.69
N ASN A 457 -5.94 -2.39 42.91
CA ASN A 457 -5.81 -2.47 41.45
C ASN A 457 -4.37 -2.60 40.93
N ASN A 458 -3.40 -2.89 41.79
CA ASN A 458 -2.03 -3.13 41.36
C ASN A 458 -1.90 -4.52 40.74
N VAL A 459 -1.12 -4.63 39.67
CA VAL A 459 -0.77 -5.92 39.09
C VAL A 459 0.16 -6.65 40.06
N VAL A 460 -0.33 -7.74 40.64
CA VAL A 460 0.47 -8.58 41.56
C VAL A 460 1.15 -9.74 40.84
N ASN A 461 0.54 -10.25 39.79
CA ASN A 461 1.08 -11.36 39.01
C ASN A 461 0.49 -11.39 37.60
N PHE A 462 1.19 -11.98 36.66
CA PHE A 462 0.66 -12.25 35.32
C PHE A 462 1.23 -13.55 34.75
N TYR A 463 0.42 -14.21 33.93
CA TYR A 463 0.79 -15.40 33.18
C TYR A 463 0.58 -15.13 31.69
N MET A 464 1.55 -15.51 30.87
CA MET A 464 1.50 -15.31 29.43
C MET A 464 1.93 -16.59 28.72
N ASN A 465 1.29 -16.88 27.58
CA ASN A 465 1.66 -18.03 26.76
C ASN A 465 2.28 -17.57 25.43
N ASP A 466 3.59 -17.30 25.46
CA ASP A 466 4.32 -16.62 24.37
C ASP A 466 5.00 -17.54 23.35
N LYS A 467 5.04 -18.86 23.57
CA LYS A 467 5.91 -19.75 22.78
C LYS A 467 5.22 -20.51 21.65
N CYS A 468 3.90 -20.40 21.52
CA CYS A 468 3.17 -21.09 20.47
C CYS A 468 1.85 -20.37 20.21
N ALA A 469 1.68 -19.81 18.99
CA ALA A 469 0.47 -19.18 18.46
C ALA A 469 -0.79 -20.06 18.58
N ALA A 470 -0.61 -21.33 18.90
CA ALA A 470 -1.64 -22.25 19.38
C ALA A 470 -2.62 -21.61 20.37
N GLY A 471 -3.86 -21.46 19.96
CA GLY A 471 -4.98 -21.03 20.80
C GLY A 471 -5.21 -19.51 20.89
N THR A 472 -4.56 -18.71 20.06
CA THR A 472 -4.74 -17.24 19.99
C THR A 472 -5.57 -16.85 18.76
N GLY A 473 -5.77 -15.54 18.53
CA GLY A 473 -6.49 -15.06 17.34
C GLY A 473 -5.90 -15.53 16.01
N SER A 474 -4.57 -15.59 15.89
CA SER A 474 -3.90 -16.09 14.67
C SER A 474 -4.21 -17.58 14.41
N PHE A 475 -4.30 -18.39 15.47
CA PHE A 475 -4.71 -19.78 15.36
C PHE A 475 -6.16 -19.92 14.88
N LEU A 476 -7.08 -19.09 15.40
CA LEU A 476 -8.46 -19.08 14.93
C LEU A 476 -8.55 -18.75 13.43
N VAL A 477 -7.79 -17.74 12.96
CA VAL A 477 -7.75 -17.36 11.55
C VAL A 477 -7.22 -18.51 10.68
N GLU A 478 -6.08 -19.08 11.04
CA GLU A 478 -5.46 -20.15 10.26
C GLU A 478 -6.34 -21.41 10.19
N ILE A 479 -6.97 -21.77 11.31
CA ILE A 479 -7.81 -22.96 11.38
C ILE A 479 -9.14 -22.77 10.65
N ALA A 480 -9.78 -21.60 10.80
CA ALA A 480 -11.03 -21.29 10.11
C ALA A 480 -10.85 -21.34 8.58
N ASP A 481 -9.78 -20.74 8.06
CA ASP A 481 -9.41 -20.79 6.64
C ASP A 481 -9.27 -22.23 6.13
N ARG A 482 -8.59 -23.09 6.90
CA ARG A 482 -8.39 -24.50 6.54
C ARG A 482 -9.66 -25.34 6.59
N ALA A 483 -10.56 -25.04 7.51
CA ALA A 483 -11.86 -25.68 7.61
C ALA A 483 -12.86 -25.13 6.57
N ASN A 484 -12.45 -24.16 5.75
CA ASN A 484 -13.31 -23.40 4.85
C ASN A 484 -14.50 -22.76 5.59
N ILE A 485 -14.26 -22.33 6.83
CA ILE A 485 -15.23 -21.64 7.69
C ILE A 485 -14.91 -20.14 7.64
N ASN A 486 -15.93 -19.33 7.34
CA ASN A 486 -15.82 -17.90 7.54
C ASN A 486 -15.66 -17.60 9.04
N ILE A 487 -14.51 -17.07 9.45
CA ILE A 487 -14.21 -16.77 10.86
C ILE A 487 -15.28 -15.88 11.50
N LEU A 488 -15.92 -14.99 10.75
CA LEU A 488 -16.99 -14.11 11.25
C LEU A 488 -18.26 -14.89 11.64
N GLU A 489 -18.50 -16.04 11.02
CA GLU A 489 -19.67 -16.91 11.28
C GLU A 489 -19.37 -17.96 12.35
N MET A 490 -18.10 -18.25 12.60
CA MET A 490 -17.65 -19.30 13.51
C MET A 490 -18.23 -19.19 14.93
N ASN A 491 -18.42 -17.95 15.43
CA ASN A 491 -19.04 -17.74 16.75
C ASN A 491 -20.48 -18.25 16.80
N GLN A 492 -21.25 -17.98 15.75
CA GLN A 492 -22.64 -18.44 15.64
C GLN A 492 -22.69 -19.95 15.44
N LEU A 493 -21.85 -20.49 14.54
CA LEU A 493 -21.76 -21.93 14.29
C LEU A 493 -21.45 -22.71 15.58
N ALA A 494 -20.43 -22.28 16.34
CA ALA A 494 -20.07 -22.92 17.60
C ALA A 494 -21.22 -22.93 18.63
N SER A 495 -22.08 -21.90 18.61
CA SER A 495 -23.21 -21.78 19.54
C SER A 495 -24.38 -22.72 19.23
N LEU A 496 -24.44 -23.27 18.02
CA LEU A 496 -25.50 -24.19 17.58
C LEU A 496 -25.18 -25.66 17.90
N SER A 497 -23.91 -25.97 18.20
CA SER A 497 -23.49 -27.32 18.51
C SER A 497 -23.57 -27.63 20.01
N THR A 498 -23.80 -28.90 20.32
CA THR A 498 -23.65 -29.49 21.66
C THR A 498 -22.54 -30.54 21.71
N HIS A 499 -21.80 -30.73 20.62
CA HIS A 499 -20.82 -31.79 20.46
C HIS A 499 -19.48 -31.42 21.11
N ASP A 500 -19.05 -32.22 22.09
CA ASP A 500 -17.84 -32.01 22.89
C ASP A 500 -16.65 -32.82 22.35
N LYS A 501 -16.06 -32.37 21.24
CA LYS A 501 -14.79 -32.93 20.71
C LYS A 501 -13.70 -31.87 20.76
N GLU A 502 -12.50 -32.21 21.21
CA GLU A 502 -11.35 -31.29 21.24
C GLU A 502 -10.23 -31.73 20.31
N LEU A 503 -9.37 -30.79 19.93
CA LEU A 503 -8.16 -31.06 19.16
C LEU A 503 -7.11 -31.73 20.04
N ASN A 504 -6.50 -32.79 19.52
CA ASN A 504 -5.40 -33.48 20.16
C ASN A 504 -4.09 -32.69 20.10
N SER A 505 -3.91 -31.82 19.09
CA SER A 505 -2.72 -31.00 18.93
C SER A 505 -3.06 -29.57 18.47
N PHE A 506 -2.31 -28.59 19.00
CA PHE A 506 -2.41 -27.19 18.57
C PHE A 506 -1.29 -26.76 17.63
N CYS A 507 -0.33 -27.65 17.33
CA CYS A 507 0.60 -27.40 16.23
C CYS A 507 -0.25 -27.26 14.97
N THR A 508 -0.18 -26.12 14.29
CA THR A 508 -1.09 -25.79 13.18
C THR A 508 -1.02 -26.83 12.05
N VAL A 509 0.15 -27.44 11.85
CA VAL A 509 0.36 -28.57 10.94
C VAL A 509 -0.45 -29.82 11.33
N PHE A 510 -0.48 -30.18 12.61
CA PHE A 510 -1.20 -31.36 13.09
C PHE A 510 -2.69 -31.10 13.30
N ALA A 511 -3.03 -29.94 13.86
CA ALA A 511 -4.40 -29.47 14.01
C ALA A 511 -5.13 -29.46 12.66
N LYS A 512 -4.42 -29.07 11.59
CA LYS A 512 -4.93 -29.11 10.22
C LYS A 512 -5.34 -30.53 9.80
N THR A 513 -4.47 -31.51 9.95
CA THR A 513 -4.77 -32.90 9.57
C THR A 513 -5.95 -33.45 10.36
N GLU A 514 -6.01 -33.12 11.64
CA GLU A 514 -7.09 -33.55 12.51
C GLU A 514 -8.45 -32.99 12.10
N ILE A 515 -8.53 -31.70 11.78
CA ILE A 515 -9.77 -31.07 11.30
C ILE A 515 -10.20 -31.61 9.94
N MET A 516 -9.25 -31.87 9.04
CA MET A 516 -9.56 -32.52 7.76
C MET A 516 -10.16 -33.91 7.98
N ASN A 517 -9.62 -34.69 8.91
CA ASN A 517 -10.18 -35.99 9.26
C ASN A 517 -11.60 -35.85 9.83
N TRP A 518 -11.84 -34.86 10.69
CA TRP A 518 -13.19 -34.57 11.20
C TRP A 518 -14.18 -34.25 10.09
N MET A 519 -13.75 -33.50 9.07
CA MET A 519 -14.57 -33.24 7.88
C MET A 519 -14.82 -34.51 7.06
N PHE A 520 -13.80 -35.35 6.86
CA PHE A 520 -13.97 -36.65 6.17
C PHE A 520 -14.88 -37.61 6.93
N ASP A 521 -14.87 -37.55 8.25
CA ASP A 521 -15.76 -38.31 9.14
C ASP A 521 -17.20 -37.75 9.15
N GLY A 522 -17.49 -36.70 8.38
CA GLY A 522 -18.83 -36.13 8.22
C GLY A 522 -19.28 -35.19 9.35
N MET A 523 -18.34 -34.65 10.12
CA MET A 523 -18.64 -33.74 11.22
C MET A 523 -19.14 -32.39 10.69
N SER A 524 -20.18 -31.85 11.33
CA SER A 524 -20.78 -30.57 10.95
C SER A 524 -19.85 -29.39 11.22
N LEU A 525 -20.05 -28.26 10.53
CA LEU A 525 -19.23 -27.06 10.75
C LEU A 525 -19.47 -26.46 12.14
N GLU A 526 -20.67 -26.64 12.69
CA GLU A 526 -21.06 -26.28 14.05
C GLU A 526 -20.22 -27.05 15.07
N ASP A 527 -20.11 -28.37 14.91
CA ASP A 527 -19.35 -29.25 15.80
C ASP A 527 -17.85 -28.97 15.72
N ILE A 528 -17.31 -28.78 14.50
CA ILE A 528 -15.91 -28.40 14.29
C ILE A 528 -15.62 -27.05 14.96
N SER A 529 -16.48 -26.05 14.74
CA SER A 529 -16.33 -24.70 15.32
C SER A 529 -16.32 -24.74 16.84
N ARG A 530 -17.26 -25.48 17.44
CA ARG A 530 -17.34 -25.65 18.90
C ARG A 530 -16.13 -26.41 19.44
N GLY A 531 -15.66 -27.44 18.73
CA GLY A 531 -14.49 -28.20 19.15
C GLY A 531 -13.19 -27.40 19.15
N ILE A 532 -13.03 -26.49 18.19
CA ILE A 532 -11.91 -25.54 18.18
C ILE A 532 -12.00 -24.61 19.40
N TYR A 533 -13.19 -24.11 19.75
CA TYR A 533 -13.36 -23.25 20.92
C TYR A 533 -13.11 -23.98 22.24
N ILE A 534 -13.56 -25.23 22.36
CA ILE A 534 -13.23 -26.10 23.51
C ILE A 534 -11.73 -26.23 23.65
N SER A 535 -11.02 -26.48 22.55
CA SER A 535 -9.56 -26.59 22.55
C SER A 535 -8.91 -25.31 23.11
N ILE A 536 -9.32 -24.14 22.60
CA ILE A 536 -8.84 -22.85 23.12
C ILE A 536 -9.14 -22.68 24.61
N ALA A 537 -10.37 -23.00 25.04
CA ALA A 537 -10.78 -22.88 26.43
C ALA A 537 -10.00 -23.85 27.35
N ASN A 538 -9.73 -25.08 26.89
CA ASN A 538 -8.88 -26.05 27.58
C ASN A 538 -7.48 -25.52 27.81
N LYS A 539 -6.94 -24.77 26.85
CA LYS A 539 -5.63 -24.15 26.98
C LYS A 539 -5.63 -23.00 27.99
N ILE A 540 -6.63 -22.14 27.96
CA ILE A 540 -6.79 -21.06 28.94
C ILE A 540 -6.95 -21.65 30.35
N ALA A 541 -7.68 -22.76 30.50
CA ALA A 541 -7.85 -23.43 31.79
C ALA A 541 -6.57 -24.04 32.39
N LYS A 542 -5.52 -24.24 31.58
CA LYS A 542 -4.20 -24.64 32.09
C LYS A 542 -3.41 -23.44 32.66
N MET A 543 -3.85 -22.21 32.40
CA MET A 543 -3.27 -21.01 32.98
C MET A 543 -3.92 -20.73 34.34
N ARG A 544 -3.15 -20.18 35.27
CA ARG A 544 -3.61 -19.96 36.65
C ARG A 544 -4.57 -18.77 36.74
N LEU A 545 -5.83 -19.06 37.10
CA LEU A 545 -6.80 -18.08 37.59
C LEU A 545 -6.98 -18.28 39.11
N ASP A 546 -6.89 -17.18 39.87
CA ASP A 546 -7.11 -17.30 41.31
C ASP A 546 -8.61 -17.53 41.62
N PRO A 547 -8.95 -18.50 42.49
CA PRO A 547 -10.34 -18.84 42.81
C PRO A 547 -11.03 -17.73 43.62
N GLY A 548 -12.36 -17.65 43.55
CA GLY A 548 -13.17 -16.73 44.37
C GLY A 548 -13.12 -15.24 43.97
N ILE A 549 -12.35 -14.88 42.95
CA ILE A 549 -12.14 -13.49 42.52
C ILE A 549 -12.86 -13.23 41.18
N PRO A 550 -13.50 -12.06 40.99
CA PRO A 550 -14.12 -11.66 39.73
C PRO A 550 -13.17 -11.78 38.53
N THR A 551 -13.67 -12.28 37.41
CA THR A 551 -12.88 -12.48 36.19
C THR A 551 -13.47 -11.68 35.04
N TYR A 552 -12.62 -10.93 34.33
CA TYR A 552 -13.00 -10.11 33.19
C TYR A 552 -12.26 -10.52 31.92
N MET A 553 -12.92 -10.47 30.77
CA MET A 553 -12.33 -10.75 29.45
C MET A 553 -12.20 -9.49 28.62
N ILE A 554 -11.03 -9.35 27.99
CA ILE A 554 -10.69 -8.25 27.08
C ILE A 554 -9.98 -8.81 25.83
N GLY A 555 -9.74 -7.95 24.84
CA GLY A 555 -8.95 -8.29 23.65
C GLY A 555 -9.77 -8.37 22.35
N GLY A 556 -9.04 -8.51 21.23
CA GLY A 556 -9.63 -8.53 19.90
C GLY A 556 -10.43 -9.80 19.62
N VAL A 557 -9.96 -10.95 20.09
CA VAL A 557 -10.63 -12.25 19.86
C VAL A 557 -12.02 -12.25 20.47
N ILE A 558 -12.15 -11.86 21.74
CA ILE A 558 -13.43 -11.90 22.45
C ILE A 558 -14.45 -10.87 21.91
N THR A 559 -13.99 -9.85 21.17
CA THR A 559 -14.88 -8.91 20.48
C THR A 559 -15.68 -9.60 19.38
N HIS A 560 -15.08 -10.56 18.68
CA HIS A 560 -15.70 -11.27 17.55
C HIS A 560 -16.18 -12.68 17.91
N HIS A 561 -15.66 -13.26 18.99
CA HIS A 561 -15.93 -14.63 19.42
C HIS A 561 -16.46 -14.72 20.86
N PRO A 562 -17.51 -13.96 21.24
CA PRO A 562 -18.01 -13.90 22.61
C PRO A 562 -18.49 -15.25 23.16
N TYR A 563 -18.84 -16.22 22.31
CA TYR A 563 -19.27 -17.55 22.76
C TYR A 563 -18.17 -18.32 23.51
N LEU A 564 -16.89 -17.99 23.29
CA LEU A 564 -15.78 -18.52 24.11
C LEU A 564 -15.98 -18.26 25.60
N LYS A 565 -16.63 -17.16 25.99
CA LYS A 565 -16.98 -16.85 27.37
C LYS A 565 -17.86 -17.94 27.97
N ASN A 566 -18.83 -18.47 27.23
CA ASN A 566 -19.76 -19.48 27.73
C ASN A 566 -19.01 -20.78 28.06
N ILE A 567 -18.15 -21.24 27.14
CA ILE A 567 -17.34 -22.45 27.34
C ILE A 567 -16.38 -22.26 28.53
N LEU A 568 -15.80 -21.07 28.69
CA LEU A 568 -14.95 -20.76 29.84
C LEU A 568 -15.75 -20.67 31.15
N ASN A 569 -16.96 -20.13 31.14
CA ASN A 569 -17.85 -20.10 32.31
C ASN A 569 -18.14 -21.51 32.82
N ASP A 570 -18.53 -22.42 31.91
CA ASP A 570 -18.82 -23.81 32.24
C ASP A 570 -17.59 -24.50 32.83
N LYS A 571 -16.43 -24.25 32.20
CA LYS A 571 -15.15 -24.88 32.57
C LYS A 571 -14.59 -24.40 33.90
N PHE A 572 -14.72 -23.12 34.21
CA PHE A 572 -14.24 -22.56 35.48
C PHE A 572 -15.33 -22.55 36.56
N ASN A 573 -16.56 -22.91 36.22
CA ASN A 573 -17.75 -22.74 37.06
C ASN A 573 -17.81 -21.32 37.67
N LYS A 574 -17.66 -20.31 36.80
CA LYS A 574 -17.58 -18.89 37.18
C LYS A 574 -18.38 -18.02 36.22
N ASP A 575 -18.90 -16.91 36.73
CA ASP A 575 -19.47 -15.83 35.91
C ASP A 575 -18.36 -14.90 35.41
N ILE A 576 -17.81 -15.18 34.23
CA ILE A 576 -16.82 -14.34 33.57
C ILE A 576 -17.53 -13.23 32.80
N LYS A 577 -17.07 -11.99 32.96
CA LYS A 577 -17.67 -10.81 32.32
C LYS A 577 -16.82 -10.30 31.17
N ILE A 578 -17.41 -10.06 30.00
CA ILE A 578 -16.74 -9.36 28.91
C ILE A 578 -16.88 -7.86 29.15
N ILE A 579 -15.77 -7.12 29.07
CA ILE A 579 -15.78 -5.65 29.19
C ILE A 579 -16.29 -5.02 27.90
N ASP A 580 -17.04 -3.92 28.02
CA ASP A 580 -17.51 -3.15 26.86
C ASP A 580 -16.36 -2.71 25.96
N SER A 581 -16.56 -2.88 24.65
CA SER A 581 -15.53 -2.58 23.64
C SER A 581 -14.18 -3.26 23.93
N PRO A 582 -14.15 -4.61 24.10
CA PRO A 582 -13.04 -5.31 24.73
C PRO A 582 -11.72 -5.16 23.96
N GLN A 583 -11.76 -5.00 22.63
CA GLN A 583 -10.58 -4.75 21.79
C GLN A 583 -9.85 -3.43 22.09
N TYR A 584 -10.51 -2.46 22.72
CA TYR A 584 -9.94 -1.13 22.98
C TYR A 584 -9.44 -0.95 24.41
N VAL A 585 -9.73 -1.88 25.32
CA VAL A 585 -9.48 -1.73 26.77
C VAL A 585 -8.02 -1.41 27.08
N VAL A 586 -7.08 -2.04 26.38
CA VAL A 586 -5.64 -1.80 26.54
C VAL A 586 -5.27 -0.38 26.12
N SER A 587 -5.70 0.08 24.93
CA SER A 587 -5.48 1.46 24.48
C SER A 587 -6.18 2.49 25.38
N PHE A 588 -7.36 2.16 25.91
CA PHE A 588 -8.08 3.00 26.88
C PHE A 588 -7.31 3.13 28.19
N GLY A 589 -6.82 2.02 28.75
CA GLY A 589 -6.00 2.04 29.95
C GLY A 589 -4.69 2.83 29.78
N ALA A 590 -4.07 2.78 28.60
CA ALA A 590 -2.93 3.64 28.27
C ALA A 590 -3.31 5.13 28.36
N ALA A 591 -4.47 5.53 27.81
CA ALA A 591 -4.97 6.90 27.90
C ALA A 591 -5.24 7.34 29.35
N ILE A 592 -5.77 6.45 30.19
CA ILE A 592 -5.98 6.71 31.63
C ILE A 592 -4.65 6.90 32.37
N ILE A 593 -3.63 6.09 32.06
CA ILE A 593 -2.29 6.26 32.63
C ILE A 593 -1.68 7.61 32.23
N ALA A 594 -1.85 8.00 30.95
CA ALA A 594 -1.42 9.31 30.45
C ALA A 594 -2.08 10.45 31.25
N MET A 595 -3.41 10.42 31.40
CA MET A 595 -4.16 11.39 32.20
C MET A 595 -3.68 11.47 33.65
N ASN A 596 -3.56 10.31 34.32
CA ASN A 596 -3.15 10.26 35.73
C ASN A 596 -1.71 10.71 35.94
N THR A 597 -0.83 10.53 34.95
CA THR A 597 0.55 10.99 35.06
C THR A 597 0.64 12.49 34.84
N TYR A 598 -0.03 13.03 33.82
CA TYR A 598 -0.12 14.46 33.59
C TYR A 598 -0.66 15.22 34.82
N LYS A 599 -1.76 14.74 35.43
CA LYS A 599 -2.32 15.32 36.67
C LYS A 599 -1.34 15.27 37.85
N ARG A 600 -0.48 14.24 37.93
CA ARG A 600 0.55 14.14 38.98
C ARG A 600 1.72 15.08 38.74
N GLU A 601 2.12 15.27 37.49
CA GLU A 601 3.18 16.20 37.10
C GLU A 601 2.76 17.66 37.34
N LEU A 602 1.53 18.03 36.98
CA LEU A 602 0.97 19.37 37.27
C LEU A 602 0.99 19.69 38.78
N LYS A 603 0.52 18.76 39.61
CA LYS A 603 0.53 18.93 41.08
C LYS A 603 1.94 19.05 41.66
N ARG A 604 2.94 18.43 41.02
CA ARG A 604 4.36 18.56 41.44
C ARG A 604 4.90 19.93 41.04
N SER A 605 4.60 20.43 39.84
CA SER A 605 5.02 21.76 39.43
C SER A 605 4.38 22.87 40.28
N GLU A 606 3.09 22.75 40.61
CA GLU A 606 2.37 23.71 41.46
C GLU A 606 2.95 23.76 42.89
N LYS A 607 3.25 22.59 43.49
CA LYS A 607 3.92 22.54 44.80
C LYS A 607 5.32 23.15 44.77
N SER A 608 6.08 22.93 43.70
CA SER A 608 7.41 23.53 43.58
C SER A 608 7.36 25.05 43.40
N SER A 609 6.35 25.60 42.71
CA SER A 609 6.16 27.05 42.63
C SER A 609 5.71 27.64 43.96
N GLU A 610 4.79 26.98 44.68
CA GLU A 610 4.36 27.44 46.02
C GLU A 610 5.49 27.38 47.06
N GLU A 611 6.40 26.40 46.97
CA GLU A 611 7.59 26.34 47.83
C GLU A 611 8.60 27.44 47.50
N VAL A 612 8.78 27.80 46.22
CA VAL A 612 9.64 28.92 45.80
C VAL A 612 9.05 30.26 46.26
N ASP A 613 7.74 30.47 46.11
CA ASP A 613 7.06 31.69 46.56
C ASP A 613 7.06 31.83 48.10
N LYS A 614 7.01 30.71 48.84
CA LYS A 614 7.19 30.70 50.31
C LYS A 614 8.61 31.02 50.76
N ILE A 615 9.63 30.63 49.99
CA ILE A 615 11.03 30.97 50.29
C ILE A 615 11.29 32.45 50.02
N LEU A 616 10.70 33.01 48.96
CA LEU A 616 10.81 34.43 48.61
C LEU A 616 10.06 35.33 49.60
N SER A 617 8.90 34.91 50.09
CA SER A 617 8.11 35.66 51.09
C SER A 617 8.59 35.52 52.54
N ALA A 618 9.53 34.61 52.82
CA ALA A 618 10.17 34.47 54.14
C ALA A 618 11.48 35.25 54.27
N GLN A 619 11.89 35.98 53.21
CA GLN A 619 13.07 36.85 53.18
C GLN A 619 12.72 38.35 53.29
N ASP A 620 11.43 38.69 53.48
CA ASP A 620 10.95 40.05 53.74
C ASP A 620 10.59 40.28 55.22
#